data_AF-A0A8T2RRL4-F1
#
_entry.id   AF-A0A8T2RRL4-F1
#
_cell.length_a   1.000
_cell.length_b   1.000
_cell.length_c   1.000
_cell.angle_alpha   90.00
_cell.angle_beta   90.00
_cell.angle_gamma   90.00
#
_symmetry.space_group_name_H-M   'P 1'
#
loop_
_entity.id
_entity.type
_entity.pdbx_description
1 polymer ?
#
loop_
_entity_poly.entity_id
_entity_poly.type
_entity_poly.pdbx_seq_one_letter_code
_entity_poly.pdbx_strand_id
1 'polypeptide(L)'
;MGSLFTSICPSLVLHGVGEIIARQCCLKILILNATHDRETFGMSASDFVVSICNTLNRKHSDPRKTLNFPATMYINYIIVPSGGSIEVDTKALLSLGINRVISVKIMHDEKDRPIYEPKALIQALKQIIISP
;
A
#
# COMPACT_ATOMS: atom_id res chain seq x y z
N MET A 1 -3.95 -6.49 1.53
CA MET A 1 -3.71 -6.35 2.98
C MET A 1 -2.88 -7.51 3.46
N GLY A 2 -2.11 -7.30 4.53
CA GLY A 2 -1.18 -8.29 5.07
C GLY A 2 0.00 -7.61 5.75
N SER A 3 0.78 -8.36 6.51
CA SER A 3 2.00 -7.82 7.12
C SER A 3 2.98 -7.40 6.03
N LEU A 4 3.60 -6.23 6.24
CA LEU A 4 4.42 -5.59 5.21
C LEU A 4 5.63 -6.47 4.87
N PHE A 5 6.45 -6.82 5.86
CA PHE A 5 7.72 -7.48 5.63
C PHE A 5 7.64 -9.00 5.60
N THR A 6 6.60 -9.60 6.19
CA THR A 6 6.41 -11.06 6.24
C THR A 6 5.35 -11.60 5.28
N SER A 7 4.62 -10.74 4.55
CA SER A 7 3.66 -11.19 3.53
C SER A 7 3.78 -10.43 2.22
N ILE A 8 3.68 -9.09 2.25
CA ILE A 8 3.62 -8.27 1.03
C ILE A 8 4.99 -8.23 0.34
N CYS A 9 6.03 -7.77 1.04
CA CYS A 9 7.37 -7.60 0.46
C CYS A 9 7.98 -8.92 -0.06
N PRO A 10 7.88 -10.06 0.66
CA PRO A 10 8.38 -11.34 0.15
C PRO A 10 7.77 -11.76 -1.20
N SER A 11 6.50 -11.45 -1.45
CA SER A 11 5.87 -11.73 -2.74
C SER A 11 6.30 -10.75 -3.84
N LEU A 12 6.63 -9.51 -3.49
CA LEU A 12 6.93 -8.44 -4.45
C LEU A 12 8.41 -8.35 -4.86
N VAL A 13 9.32 -8.91 -4.06
CA VAL A 13 10.78 -8.82 -4.32
C VAL A 13 11.24 -9.71 -5.47
N LEU A 14 10.39 -10.61 -5.96
CA LEU A 14 10.77 -11.62 -6.94
C LEU A 14 11.15 -10.99 -8.30
N HIS A 15 12.05 -11.68 -9.01
CA HIS A 15 12.50 -11.24 -10.33
C HIS A 15 11.34 -11.18 -11.33
N GLY A 16 11.23 -10.09 -12.09
CA GLY A 16 10.15 -9.86 -13.05
C GLY A 16 8.88 -9.22 -12.49
N VAL A 17 8.63 -9.31 -11.18
CA VAL A 17 7.38 -8.79 -10.57
C VAL A 17 7.32 -7.27 -10.64
N GLY A 18 8.39 -6.59 -10.21
CA GLY A 18 8.51 -5.13 -10.31
C GLY A 18 8.43 -4.63 -11.74
N GLU A 19 9.00 -5.35 -12.70
CA GLU A 19 8.98 -4.99 -14.11
C GLU A 19 7.57 -5.09 -14.70
N ILE A 20 6.86 -6.19 -14.41
CA ILE A 20 5.52 -6.43 -14.92
C ILE A 20 4.55 -5.42 -14.32
N ILE A 21 4.54 -5.25 -12.99
CA ILE A 21 3.62 -4.32 -12.33
C ILE A 21 3.80 -2.91 -12.87
N ALA A 22 5.05 -2.43 -12.98
CA ALA A 22 5.35 -1.09 -13.49
C ALA A 22 4.79 -0.84 -14.90
N ARG A 23 4.78 -1.86 -15.77
CA ARG A 23 4.32 -1.75 -17.17
C ARG A 23 2.80 -1.84 -17.34
N GLN A 24 2.07 -2.34 -16.34
CA GLN A 24 0.62 -2.50 -16.47
C GLN A 24 -0.12 -1.16 -16.33
N CYS A 25 -0.96 -0.85 -17.31
CA CYS A 25 -1.88 0.29 -17.28
C CYS A 25 -3.17 -0.07 -16.53
N CYS A 26 -3.03 -0.44 -15.26
CA CYS A 26 -4.15 -0.70 -14.36
C CYS A 26 -4.01 0.11 -13.06
N LEU A 27 -5.13 0.21 -12.32
CA LEU A 27 -5.17 0.83 -11.01
C LEU A 27 -4.38 -0.04 -10.01
N LYS A 28 -3.43 0.57 -9.31
CA LYS A 28 -2.62 -0.10 -8.30
C LYS A 28 -2.95 0.48 -6.93
N ILE A 29 -3.67 -0.31 -6.14
CA ILE A 29 -4.29 0.13 -4.90
C ILE A 29 -3.59 -0.57 -3.72
N LEU A 30 -2.97 0.21 -2.84
CA LEU A 30 -2.48 -0.28 -1.56
C LEU A 30 -3.60 -0.17 -0.51
N ILE A 31 -3.89 -1.25 0.21
CA ILE A 31 -4.83 -1.23 1.33
C ILE A 31 -4.02 -1.45 2.61
N LEU A 32 -3.95 -0.41 3.45
CA LEU A 32 -3.18 -0.45 4.70
C LEU A 32 -3.91 -1.24 5.79
N ASN A 33 -3.15 -1.79 6.73
CA ASN A 33 -3.70 -2.45 7.91
C ASN A 33 -4.29 -1.40 8.87
N ALA A 34 -5.19 -1.84 9.76
CA ALA A 34 -5.81 -0.96 10.77
C ALA A 34 -4.83 -0.45 11.82
N THR A 35 -3.87 -1.29 12.16
CA THR A 35 -2.90 -1.05 13.21
C THR A 35 -1.51 -1.48 12.76
N HIS A 36 -0.50 -0.97 13.46
CA HIS A 36 0.86 -1.50 13.34
C HIS A 36 0.94 -2.94 13.84
N ASP A 37 1.78 -3.73 13.19
CA ASP A 37 2.32 -4.95 13.77
C ASP A 37 3.69 -4.67 14.40
N ARG A 38 4.33 -5.72 14.93
CA ARG A 38 5.63 -5.63 15.60
C ARG A 38 6.77 -5.15 14.68
N GLU A 39 6.56 -5.20 13.36
CA GLU A 39 7.57 -4.92 12.35
C GLU A 39 7.47 -3.49 11.80
N THR A 40 6.30 -2.87 11.97
CA THR A 40 5.94 -1.61 11.29
C THR A 40 5.67 -0.46 12.24
N PHE A 41 5.95 -0.63 13.53
CA PHE A 41 5.74 0.42 14.54
C PHE A 41 6.53 1.70 14.21
N GLY A 42 5.83 2.84 14.22
CA GLY A 42 6.41 4.15 13.92
C GLY A 42 6.53 4.49 12.43
N MET A 43 6.13 3.58 11.53
CA MET A 43 6.09 3.86 10.09
C MET A 43 4.84 4.66 9.72
N SER A 44 5.01 5.74 8.96
CA SER A 44 3.91 6.46 8.32
C SER A 44 3.37 5.71 7.09
N ALA A 45 2.22 6.12 6.56
CA ALA A 45 1.68 5.57 5.32
C ALA A 45 2.66 5.70 4.15
N SER A 46 3.42 6.80 4.06
CA SER A 46 4.45 6.96 3.03
C SER A 46 5.62 5.99 3.18
N ASP A 47 5.99 5.60 4.41
CA ASP A 47 7.03 4.60 4.66
C ASP A 47 6.62 3.22 4.14
N PHE A 48 5.34 2.86 4.22
CA PHE A 48 4.81 1.64 3.58
C PHE A 48 4.97 1.70 2.06
N VAL A 49 4.62 2.83 1.44
CA VAL A 49 4.77 3.03 -0.02
C VAL A 49 6.23 2.93 -0.43
N VAL A 50 7.14 3.62 0.27
CA VAL A 50 8.58 3.60 -0.01
C VAL A 50 9.14 2.20 0.14
N SER A 51 8.75 1.48 1.20
CA SER A 51 9.20 0.10 1.44
C SER A 51 8.78 -0.81 0.30
N ILE A 52 7.50 -0.78 -0.10
CA ILE A 52 6.98 -1.58 -1.23
C ILE A 52 7.70 -1.21 -2.54
N CYS A 53 7.89 0.07 -2.82
CA CYS A 53 8.58 0.52 -4.02
C CYS A 53 10.05 0.10 -4.03
N ASN A 54 10.73 0.15 -2.89
CA ASN A 54 12.11 -0.30 -2.76
C ASN A 54 12.22 -1.82 -2.95
N THR A 55 11.23 -2.58 -2.45
CA THR A 55 11.14 -4.02 -2.66
C THR A 55 10.90 -4.39 -4.12
N LEU A 56 9.93 -3.74 -4.78
CA LEU A 56 9.64 -3.97 -6.21
C LEU A 56 10.81 -3.57 -7.10
N ASN A 57 11.51 -2.49 -6.76
CA ASN A 57 12.74 -2.08 -7.43
C ASN A 57 13.96 -2.91 -7.02
N ARG A 58 13.83 -3.76 -6.01
CA ARG A 58 14.90 -4.55 -5.40
C ARG A 58 16.13 -3.69 -5.03
N LYS A 59 15.92 -2.46 -4.55
CA LYS A 59 16.97 -1.42 -4.38
C LYS A 59 18.19 -1.85 -3.55
N HIS A 60 18.01 -2.77 -2.61
CA HIS A 60 19.05 -3.23 -1.69
C HIS A 60 19.56 -4.65 -2.03
N SER A 61 19.33 -5.12 -3.27
CA SER A 61 19.78 -6.43 -3.77
C SER A 61 21.02 -6.30 -4.68
N ASP A 62 21.30 -7.32 -5.50
CA ASP A 62 22.37 -7.27 -6.52
C ASP A 62 22.17 -6.02 -7.41
N PRO A 63 23.13 -5.07 -7.44
CA PRO A 63 23.04 -3.84 -8.23
C PRO A 63 22.75 -4.05 -9.72
N ARG A 64 23.09 -5.23 -10.26
CA ARG A 64 22.83 -5.58 -11.67
C ARG A 64 21.36 -5.94 -11.94
N LYS A 65 20.57 -6.17 -10.88
CA LYS A 65 19.17 -6.61 -10.93
C LYS A 65 18.19 -5.59 -10.36
N THR A 66 18.70 -4.44 -9.91
CA THR A 66 17.87 -3.34 -9.39
C THR A 66 17.13 -2.63 -10.52
N LEU A 67 15.94 -2.13 -10.20
CA LEU A 67 15.16 -1.25 -11.06
C LEU A 67 15.13 0.16 -10.45
N ASN A 68 14.64 1.12 -11.22
CA ASN A 68 14.48 2.50 -10.74
C ASN A 68 13.17 3.13 -11.24
N PHE A 69 12.07 2.39 -11.12
CA PHE A 69 10.75 2.90 -11.44
C PHE A 69 10.22 3.79 -10.30
N PRO A 70 9.56 4.92 -10.62
CA PRO A 70 8.97 5.80 -9.62
C PRO A 70 7.77 5.15 -8.92
N ALA A 71 7.41 5.65 -7.73
CA ALA A 71 6.30 5.11 -6.94
C ALA A 71 4.95 5.15 -7.70
N THR A 72 4.74 6.15 -8.54
CA THR A 72 3.56 6.30 -9.42
C THR A 72 3.34 5.11 -10.36
N MET A 73 4.38 4.33 -10.67
CA MET A 73 4.27 3.13 -11.48
C MET A 73 3.84 1.90 -10.68
N TYR A 74 3.90 1.97 -9.35
CA TYR A 74 3.62 0.85 -8.45
C TYR A 74 2.37 1.02 -7.61
N ILE A 75 2.09 2.23 -7.14
CA ILE A 75 0.94 2.52 -6.28
C ILE A 75 0.37 3.86 -6.73
N ASN A 76 -0.93 3.88 -7.01
CA ASN A 76 -1.66 5.08 -7.44
C ASN A 76 -2.65 5.53 -6.35
N TYR A 77 -3.21 4.56 -5.63
CA TYR A 77 -4.28 4.75 -4.66
C TYR A 77 -3.93 4.10 -3.35
N ILE A 78 -4.33 4.72 -2.25
CA ILE A 78 -4.21 4.14 -0.92
C ILE A 78 -5.58 4.12 -0.25
N ILE A 79 -5.98 2.96 0.26
CA ILE A 79 -7.11 2.81 1.15
C ILE A 79 -6.56 2.71 2.57
N VAL A 80 -7.09 3.55 3.45
CA VAL A 80 -6.73 3.60 4.87
C VAL A 80 -7.97 3.39 5.74
N PRO A 81 -7.82 2.82 6.95
CA PRO A 81 -8.94 2.64 7.86
C PRO A 81 -9.26 3.97 8.56
N SER A 82 -10.55 4.28 8.70
CA SER A 82 -11.01 5.44 9.47
C SER A 82 -10.64 5.26 10.94
N GLY A 83 -9.79 6.14 11.48
CA GLY A 83 -9.29 6.02 12.85
C GLY A 83 -8.22 4.93 13.03
N GLY A 84 -7.58 4.48 11.94
CA GLY A 84 -6.41 3.61 12.03
C GLY A 84 -5.25 4.26 12.78
N SER A 85 -4.37 3.45 13.35
CA SER A 85 -3.22 3.94 14.14
C SER A 85 -2.05 4.44 13.27
N ILE A 86 -2.04 4.07 12.00
CA ILE A 86 -0.95 4.41 11.06
C ILE A 86 -1.14 5.87 10.65
N GLU A 87 -0.11 6.69 10.84
CA GLU A 87 -0.12 8.09 10.44
C GLU A 87 -0.28 8.22 8.92
N VAL A 88 -1.23 9.06 8.49
CA VAL A 88 -1.48 9.35 7.08
C VAL A 88 -0.86 10.70 6.72
N ASP A 89 0.41 10.68 6.38
CA ASP A 89 1.26 11.83 6.05
C ASP A 89 1.04 12.32 4.61
N THR A 90 -0.15 12.92 4.39
CA THR A 90 -0.65 13.32 3.06
C THR A 90 0.33 14.11 2.19
N LYS A 91 1.17 14.99 2.77
CA LYS A 91 2.18 15.76 2.02
C LYS A 91 3.25 14.86 1.41
N ALA A 92 3.75 13.88 2.17
CA ALA A 92 4.75 12.94 1.68
C ALA A 92 4.13 12.01 0.63
N LEU A 93 2.92 11.51 0.86
CA LEU A 93 2.18 10.70 -0.12
C LEU A 93 1.97 11.45 -1.45
N LEU A 94 1.61 12.73 -1.39
CA LEU A 94 1.49 13.57 -2.59
C LEU A 94 2.84 13.72 -3.30
N SER A 95 3.94 13.90 -2.56
CA SER A 95 5.29 13.99 -3.14
C SER A 95 5.75 12.70 -3.83
N LEU A 96 5.24 11.55 -3.38
CA LEU A 96 5.46 10.25 -4.03
C LEU A 96 4.56 10.04 -5.26
N GLY A 97 3.65 10.97 -5.53
CA GLY A 97 2.70 10.92 -6.65
C GLY A 97 1.51 10.02 -6.41
N ILE A 98 1.12 9.79 -5.15
CA ILE A 98 -0.12 9.09 -4.84
C ILE A 98 -1.30 10.00 -5.17
N ASN A 99 -2.19 9.53 -6.05
CA ASN A 99 -3.30 10.32 -6.56
C ASN A 99 -4.32 10.64 -5.48
N ARG A 100 -4.77 9.60 -4.75
CA ARG A 100 -5.84 9.71 -3.77
C ARG A 100 -5.64 8.75 -2.61
N VAL A 101 -5.95 9.25 -1.42
CA VAL A 101 -6.07 8.46 -0.19
C VAL A 101 -7.55 8.40 0.20
N ILE A 102 -8.08 7.19 0.36
CA ILE A 102 -9.49 6.94 0.67
C ILE A 102 -9.58 6.37 2.09
N SER A 103 -10.24 7.10 2.99
CA SER A 103 -10.56 6.58 4.32
C SER A 103 -11.82 5.73 4.27
N VAL A 104 -11.76 4.53 4.84
CA VAL A 104 -12.86 3.55 4.82
C VAL A 104 -13.22 3.17 6.24
N LYS A 105 -14.53 3.09 6.49
CA LYS A 105 -15.09 2.69 7.79
C LYS A 105 -14.54 1.33 8.24
N ILE A 106 -14.16 1.26 9.51
CA ILE A 106 -13.83 0.01 10.20
C ILE A 106 -14.99 -0.50 11.05
N MET A 107 -14.96 -1.80 11.35
CA MET A 107 -15.75 -2.48 12.36
C MET A 107 -14.83 -3.37 13.21
N HIS A 108 -15.35 -3.96 14.28
CA HIS A 108 -14.59 -4.90 15.11
C HIS A 108 -15.07 -6.32 14.84
N ASP A 109 -14.14 -7.26 14.75
CA ASP A 109 -14.46 -8.69 14.65
C ASP A 109 -14.82 -9.29 16.03
N GLU A 110 -15.10 -10.59 16.07
CA GLU A 110 -15.46 -11.29 17.32
C GLU A 110 -14.38 -11.22 18.42
N LYS A 111 -13.14 -10.89 18.05
CA LYS A 111 -11.99 -10.74 18.96
C LYS A 111 -11.66 -9.28 19.24
N ASP A 112 -12.60 -8.38 18.95
CA ASP A 112 -12.46 -6.93 19.09
C ASP A 112 -11.27 -6.35 18.30
N ARG A 113 -10.94 -6.95 17.14
CA ARG A 113 -9.87 -6.44 16.27
C ARG A 113 -10.47 -5.52 15.21
N PRO A 114 -9.85 -4.35 14.95
CA PRO A 114 -10.33 -3.45 13.92
C PRO A 114 -10.10 -4.07 12.53
N ILE A 115 -11.18 -4.24 11.78
CA ILE A 115 -11.20 -4.73 10.40
C ILE A 115 -11.97 -3.76 9.52
N TYR A 116 -11.71 -3.76 8.21
CA TYR A 116 -12.52 -2.96 7.29
C TYR A 116 -13.96 -3.46 7.27
N GLU A 117 -14.92 -2.53 7.33
CA GLU A 117 -16.33 -2.86 7.11
C GLU A 117 -16.51 -3.29 5.65
N PRO A 118 -16.96 -4.54 5.37
CA PRO A 118 -16.91 -5.08 4.00
C PRO A 118 -17.68 -4.26 2.97
N LYS A 119 -18.87 -3.73 3.30
CA LYS A 119 -19.68 -2.95 2.34
C LYS A 119 -19.01 -1.62 2.01
N ALA A 120 -18.48 -0.91 3.01
CA ALA A 120 -17.75 0.33 2.83
C ALA A 120 -16.49 0.12 1.98
N LEU A 121 -15.73 -0.97 2.22
CA LEU A 121 -14.54 -1.27 1.43
C LEU A 121 -14.89 -1.55 -0.04
N ILE A 122 -15.93 -2.35 -0.29
CA ILE A 122 -16.42 -2.61 -1.65
C ILE A 122 -16.86 -1.31 -2.32
N GLN A 123 -17.56 -0.43 -1.60
CA GLN A 123 -18.01 0.85 -2.13
C GLN A 123 -16.84 1.76 -2.48
N ALA A 124 -15.82 1.83 -1.64
CA ALA A 124 -14.60 2.59 -1.90
C ALA A 124 -13.87 2.09 -3.16
N LEU A 125 -13.72 0.76 -3.31
CA LEU A 125 -13.12 0.17 -4.50
C LEU A 125 -13.93 0.49 -5.77
N LYS A 126 -15.26 0.40 -5.71
CA LYS A 126 -16.13 0.79 -6.84
C LYS A 126 -15.94 2.26 -7.22
N GLN A 127 -15.85 3.16 -6.23
CA GLN A 127 -15.64 4.59 -6.49
C GLN A 127 -14.29 4.87 -7.16
N ILE A 128 -13.23 4.15 -6.78
CA ILE A 128 -11.91 4.27 -7.42
C ILE A 128 -11.97 3.78 -8.86
N ILE A 129 -12.69 2.70 -9.15
CA ILE A 129 -12.82 2.15 -10.51
C ILE A 129 -13.62 3.09 -11.44
N ILE A 130 -14.69 3.70 -10.94
CA ILE A 130 -15.57 4.56 -11.75
C ILE A 130 -14.98 5.96 -11.95
N SER A 131 -14.12 6.41 -11.04
CA SER A 131 -13.43 7.71 -11.10
C SER A 131 -11.93 7.52 -10.82
N PRO A 132 -11.19 6.94 -11.79
CA PRO A 132 -9.78 6.60 -11.67
C PRO A 132 -8.83 7.79 -11.75
#